data_AF-A0A7W1S6P5-F1
#
_entry.id   AF-A0A7W1S6P5-F1
#
_cell.length_a   1.000
_cell.length_b   1.000
_cell.length_c   1.000
_cell.angle_alpha   90.00
_cell.angle_beta   90.00
_cell.angle_gamma   90.00
#
_symmetry.space_group_name_H-M   'P 1'
#
loop_
_entity.id
_entity.type
_entity.pdbx_description
1 polymer ?
#
loop_
_entity_poly.entity_id
_entity_poly.type
_entity_poly.pdbx_seq_one_letter_code
_entity_poly.pdbx_strand_id
1 'polypeptide(L)' 'MESGHDQVIAHYSEAYQKLYNRRPRDLQNLDNGWVVVNGARMKISELEYLTGQLQQEINQDLLKRRSMVTRLLKWFKQ' A
#
# COMPACT_ATOMS: atom_id res chain seq x y z
N MET A 1 -12.02 21.19 -7.77
CA MET A 1 -11.08 20.10 -8.12
C MET A 1 -10.66 19.45 -6.80
N GLU A 2 -11.45 18.51 -6.30
CA GLU A 2 -11.27 17.89 -4.96
C GLU A 2 -10.93 16.39 -5.04
N SER A 3 -10.62 15.86 -6.23
CA SER A 3 -10.68 14.41 -6.45
C SER A 3 -9.34 13.65 -6.36
N GLY A 4 -8.20 14.35 -6.30
CA GLY A 4 -6.87 13.71 -6.34
C GLY A 4 -6.36 13.22 -4.98
N HIS A 5 -6.55 14.00 -3.91
CA HIS A 5 -6.02 13.67 -2.58
C HIS A 5 -6.75 12.49 -1.95
N ASP A 6 -8.07 12.43 -2.11
CA ASP A 6 -8.90 11.34 -1.58
C ASP A 6 -8.56 10.01 -2.26
N GLN A 7 -8.15 10.05 -3.53
CA GLN A 7 -7.70 8.87 -4.26
C GLN A 7 -6.38 8.32 -3.68
N VAL A 8 -5.41 9.19 -3.36
CA VAL A 8 -4.14 8.78 -2.74
C VAL A 8 -4.38 8.17 -1.35
N ILE A 9 -5.26 8.79 -0.56
CA ILE A 9 -5.65 8.30 0.77
C ILE A 9 -6.34 6.93 0.68
N ALA A 10 -7.24 6.74 -0.28
CA ALA A 10 -7.90 5.45 -0.52
C ALA A 10 -6.89 4.36 -0.91
N HIS A 11 -5.99 4.65 -1.84
CA HIS A 11 -4.93 3.72 -2.27
C HIS A 11 -4.00 3.33 -1.13
N TYR A 12 -3.62 4.30 -0.30
CA TYR A 12 -2.80 4.04 0.88
C TYR A 12 -3.54 3.12 1.88
N SER A 13 -4.81 3.42 2.17
CA SER A 13 -5.62 2.60 3.08
C SER A 13 -5.77 1.16 2.59
N GLU A 14 -5.97 0.96 1.29
CA GLU A 14 -6.08 -0.37 0.68
C GLU A 14 -4.76 -1.14 0.78
N ALA A 15 -3.64 -0.51 0.43
CA ALA A 15 -2.32 -1.13 0.50
C ALA A 15 -1.95 -1.52 1.94
N TYR A 16 -2.23 -0.62 2.90
CA TYR A 16 -2.00 -0.88 4.32
C TYR A 16 -2.84 -2.05 4.84
N GLN A 17 -4.12 -2.10 4.45
CA GLN A 17 -5.01 -3.21 4.82
C GLN A 17 -4.55 -4.54 4.24
N LYS A 18 -4.09 -4.58 2.99
CA LYS A 18 -3.56 -5.80 2.37
C LYS A 18 -2.35 -6.36 3.11
N LEU A 19 -1.50 -5.51 3.67
CA LEU A 19 -0.29 -5.91 4.38
C LEU A 19 -0.54 -6.30 5.84
N TYR A 20 -1.26 -5.46 6.57
CA TYR A 20 -1.37 -5.57 8.03
C TYR A 20 -2.71 -6.14 8.49
N ASN A 21 -3.64 -6.41 7.56
CA ASN A 21 -5.02 -6.83 7.84
C ASN A 21 -5.74 -5.90 8.84
N ARG A 22 -5.37 -4.62 8.81
CA ARG A 22 -5.84 -3.55 9.71
C ARG A 22 -5.96 -2.25 8.93
N ARG A 23 -6.77 -1.32 9.41
CA ARG A 23 -6.83 0.04 8.85
C ARG A 23 -5.76 0.93 9.49
N PRO A 24 -5.16 1.86 8.74
CA PRO A 24 -4.30 2.88 9.32
C PRO A 24 -5.10 3.75 10.31
N ARG A 25 -4.47 4.15 11.41
CA ARG A 25 -5.08 5.06 12.39
C ARG A 25 -4.91 6.50 11.91
N ASP A 26 -5.83 7.37 12.32
CA ASP A 26 -5.72 8.83 12.12
C ASP A 26 -5.47 9.26 10.67
N LEU A 27 -5.97 8.48 9.69
CA LEU A 27 -5.82 8.79 8.27
C LEU A 27 -6.81 9.89 7.87
N GLN A 28 -6.32 11.12 7.74
CA GLN A 28 -7.17 12.29 7.46
C GLN A 28 -6.49 13.27 6.52
N ASN A 29 -7.24 13.73 5.51
CA ASN A 29 -6.81 14.82 4.64
C ASN A 29 -6.81 16.13 5.43
N LEU A 30 -5.76 16.93 5.29
CA LEU A 30 -5.67 18.28 5.82
C LEU A 30 -5.58 19.26 4.65
N ASP A 31 -5.93 20.51 4.91
CA ASP A 31 -5.80 21.57 3.91
C ASP A 31 -4.35 21.75 3.43
N ASN A 32 -4.23 22.32 2.23
CA ASN A 32 -2.95 22.67 1.59
C ASN A 32 -2.03 21.48 1.31
N GLY A 33 -2.60 20.30 0.99
CA GLY A 33 -1.83 19.13 0.53
C GLY A 33 -1.09 18.40 1.65
N TRP A 34 -1.62 18.46 2.87
CA TRP A 34 -1.11 17.72 4.01
C TRP A 34 -2.06 16.59 4.38
N VAL A 35 -1.53 15.57 5.04
CA VAL A 35 -2.31 14.41 5.51
C VAL A 35 -1.76 13.96 6.86
N VAL A 36 -2.64 13.53 7.74
CA VAL A 36 -2.27 12.82 8.97
C VAL A 36 -2.36 11.32 8.70
N VAL A 37 -1.37 10.57 9.17
CA VAL A 37 -1.29 9.13 9.08
C VAL A 37 -0.67 8.60 10.38
N ASN A 38 -1.38 7.76 11.12
CA ASN A 38 -0.94 7.19 12.40
C ASN A 38 -0.43 8.24 13.40
N GLY A 39 -1.08 9.41 13.44
CA GLY A 39 -0.70 10.53 14.32
C GLY A 39 0.47 11.39 13.81
N ALA A 40 1.08 11.05 12.67
CA ALA A 40 2.14 11.85 12.04
C ALA A 40 1.59 12.65 10.85
N ARG A 41 2.07 13.88 10.65
CA ARG A 41 1.68 14.75 9.53
C ARG A 41 2.73 14.69 8.41
N MET A 42 2.30 14.50 7.17
CA MET A 42 3.16 14.49 5.99
C MET A 42 2.49 15.12 4.77
N LYS A 43 3.25 15.38 3.70
CA LYS A 43 2.69 15.90 2.45
C LYS A 43 1.96 14.79 1.70
N ILE A 44 0.87 15.14 0.99
CA ILE A 44 0.12 14.17 0.18
C ILE A 44 0.98 13.54 -0.91
N SER A 45 1.91 14.29 -1.49
CA SER A 45 2.85 13.78 -2.50
C SER A 45 3.86 12.78 -1.93
N GLU A 46 4.22 12.95 -0.65
CA GLU A 46 5.08 12.00 0.07
C GLU A 46 4.30 10.71 0.36
N LEU A 47 3.04 10.83 0.78
CA LEU A 47 2.16 9.68 0.95
C LEU A 47 1.96 8.92 -0.36
N GLU A 48 1.76 9.62 -1.47
CA GLU A 48 1.63 9.03 -2.80
C GLU A 48 2.87 8.25 -3.21
N TYR A 49 4.06 8.84 -3.05
CA TYR A 49 5.33 8.18 -3.33
C TYR A 49 5.51 6.90 -2.51
N LEU A 50 5.30 6.98 -1.19
CA LEU A 50 5.42 5.84 -0.27
C LEU A 50 4.38 4.76 -0.58
N THR A 51 3.17 5.14 -0.96
CA THR A 51 2.11 4.21 -1.39
C THR A 51 2.52 3.46 -2.66
N GLY A 52 3.12 4.15 -3.62
CA GLY A 52 3.66 3.53 -4.84
C GLY A 52 4.75 2.50 -4.54
N GLN A 53 5.71 2.84 -3.66
CA GLN A 53 6.74 1.90 -3.23
C GLN A 53 6.15 0.68 -2.53
N LEU A 54 5.19 0.89 -1.63
CA LEU A 54 4.50 -0.17 -0.90
C LEU A 54 3.79 -1.16 -1.83
N GLN A 55 3.08 -0.64 -2.85
CA GLN A 55 2.41 -1.47 -3.85
C GLN A 55 3.40 -2.29 -4.68
N GLN A 56 4.57 -1.72 -5.03
CA GLN A 56 5.62 -2.46 -5.74
C GLN A 56 6.17 -3.60 -4.89
N GLU A 57 6.42 -3.39 -3.60
CA GLU A 57 6.90 -4.42 -2.68
C GLU A 57 5.89 -5.58 -2.54
N ILE A 58 4.60 -5.25 -2.36
CA ILE A 58 3.51 -6.25 -2.30
C ILE A 58 3.52 -7.12 -3.55
N ASN A 59 3.60 -6.50 -4.73
CA ASN A 59 3.58 -7.21 -6.00
C ASN A 59 4.81 -8.11 -6.16
N GLN A 60 5.99 -7.63 -5.79
CA GLN A 60 7.22 -8.42 -5.84
C GLN A 60 7.17 -9.63 -4.90
N ASP A 61 6.68 -9.46 -3.67
CA ASP A 61 6.55 -10.56 -2.72
C ASP A 61 5.55 -11.63 -3.20
N LEU A 62 4.40 -11.20 -3.73
CA LEU A 62 3.43 -12.11 -4.34
C LEU A 62 4.02 -12.91 -5.52
N LEU A 63 4.82 -12.26 -6.38
CA LEU A 63 5.50 -12.93 -7.49
C LEU A 63 6.52 -13.96 -6.99
N LYS A 64 7.30 -13.63 -5.95
CA LYS A 64 8.26 -14.56 -5.33
C LYS A 64 7.54 -15.78 -4.74
N ARG A 65 6.45 -15.57 -3.97
CA ARG A 65 5.64 -16.67 -3.41
C ARG A 65 5.07 -17.59 -4.49
N ARG A 66 4.48 -17.03 -5.56
CA ARG A 66 3.97 -17.81 -6.70
C ARG A 66 5.05 -18.66 -7.37
N SER A 67 6.24 -18.09 -7.55
CA SER A 67 7.40 -18.81 -8.10
C SER A 67 7.79 -20.01 -7.24
N MET A 68 7.86 -19.83 -5.90
CA MET A 68 8.16 -20.92 -4.97
C MET A 68 7.12 -22.04 -5.02
N VAL A 69 5.83 -21.69 -4.95
CA VAL A 69 4.73 -22.69 -5.05
C VAL A 69 4.81 -23.44 -6.37
N THR A 70 5.06 -22.74 -7.48
CA THR A 70 5.20 -23.38 -8.80
C THR A 70 6.36 -24.37 -8.84
N ARG A 71 7.49 -24.04 -8.21
CA ARG A 71 8.64 -24.94 -8.09
C ARG A 71 8.30 -26.17 -7.25
N LEU A 72 7.63 -25.99 -6.10
CA LEU A 72 7.18 -27.09 -5.25
C LEU A 72 6.21 -28.02 -6.00
N LEU A 73 5.22 -27.47 -6.69
CA LEU A 73 4.26 -28.25 -7.49
C LEU A 73 4.93 -29.05 -8.61
N LYS A 74 5.99 -28.51 -9.23
CA LYS A 74 6.78 -29.25 -10.22
C LYS A 74 7.53 -30.42 -9.58
N TRP A 75 8.10 -30.21 -8.39
CA TRP A 75 8.81 -31.25 -7.65
C TRP A 75 7.89 -32.40 -7.22
N PHE A 76 6.68 -32.11 -6.73
CA PHE A 76 5.71 -33.14 -6.34
C PHE A 76 5.13 -33.96 -7.50
N LYS A 77 5.28 -33.49 -8.74
CA LYS A 77 4.81 -34.21 -9.95
C LYS A 77 5.88 -35.11 -10.58
N GLN A 78 7.09 -35.14 -10.02
CA GLN A 78 8.12 -36.12 -10.39
C GLN A 78 7.91 -37.45 -9.68
#